data_AF-A0AAU9D5B9-F1
#
_entry.id   AF-A0AAU9D5B9-F1
#
_cell.length_a   1.000
_cell.length_b   1.000
_cell.length_c   1.000
_cell.angle_alpha   90.00
_cell.angle_beta   90.00
_cell.angle_gamma   90.00
#
_symmetry.space_group_name_H-M   'P 1'
#
loop_
_entity.id
_entity.type
_entity.pdbx_description
1 polymer ?
#
loop_
_entity_poly.entity_id
_entity_poly.type
_entity_poly.pdbx_seq_one_letter_code
_entity_poly.pdbx_strand_id
1 'polypeptide(L)'
;MIGSIIAYIYAALFAFAASYTMFTTKKMPIWLYILNILAAVLIVLNFMSIIWLILGLGLALYVGVLNGKITLGKVHPSHFLVKIVISTIIVLMVYRKI
;
A
#
# COMPACT_ATOMS: atom_id res chain seq x y z
N MET A 1 6.51 -11.96 15.12
CA MET A 1 6.10 -12.84 13.99
C MET A 1 4.79 -12.39 13.37
N ILE A 2 3.73 -12.18 14.17
CA ILE A 2 2.39 -11.75 13.73
C ILE A 2 2.40 -10.44 12.91
N GLY A 3 3.13 -9.40 13.34
CA GLY A 3 3.17 -8.12 12.62
C GLY A 3 3.68 -8.22 11.17
N SER A 4 4.67 -9.09 10.92
CA SER A 4 5.18 -9.33 9.56
C SER A 4 4.13 -10.03 8.68
N ILE A 5 3.37 -10.98 9.24
CA ILE A 5 2.28 -11.66 8.53
C ILE A 5 1.20 -10.66 8.12
N ILE A 6 0.81 -9.76 9.01
CA ILE A 6 -0.17 -8.70 8.71
C ILE A 6 0.34 -7.79 7.59
N ALA A 7 1.62 -7.40 7.61
CA ALA A 7 2.22 -6.59 6.55
C ALA A 7 2.17 -7.31 5.18
N TYR A 8 2.40 -8.62 5.13
CA TYR A 8 2.33 -9.41 3.89
C TYR A 8 0.90 -9.57 3.38
N ILE A 9 -0.07 -9.82 4.28
CA ILE A 9 -1.49 -9.85 3.92
C ILE A 9 -1.90 -8.48 3.35
N TYR A 10 -1.46 -7.40 3.99
CA TYR A 10 -1.74 -6.04 3.51
C TYR A 10 -1.13 -5.78 2.12
N ALA A 11 0.12 -6.17 1.89
CA ALA A 11 0.77 -6.06 0.59
C ALA A 11 0.04 -6.87 -0.50
N ALA A 12 -0.39 -8.10 -0.18
CA ALA A 12 -1.13 -8.96 -1.10
C ALA A 12 -2.50 -8.37 -1.47
N LEU A 13 -3.25 -7.87 -0.50
CA LEU A 13 -4.52 -7.20 -0.73
C LEU A 13 -4.35 -5.93 -1.57
N PHE A 14 -3.30 -5.16 -1.31
CA PHE A 14 -3.00 -3.94 -2.06
C PHE A 14 -2.64 -4.24 -3.52
N ALA A 15 -1.78 -5.24 -3.75
CA ALA A 15 -1.41 -5.70 -5.09
C ALA A 15 -2.62 -6.26 -5.84
N PHE A 16 -3.46 -7.06 -5.16
CA PHE A 16 -4.69 -7.59 -5.74
C PHE A 16 -5.66 -6.49 -6.16
N ALA A 17 -5.88 -5.48 -5.31
CA ALA A 17 -6.75 -4.35 -5.64
C ALA A 17 -6.21 -3.55 -6.84
N ALA A 18 -4.90 -3.33 -6.92
CA ALA A 18 -4.26 -2.66 -8.06
C ALA A 18 -4.44 -3.47 -9.36
N SER A 19 -4.17 -4.77 -9.33
CA SER A 19 -4.37 -5.67 -10.48
C SER A 19 -5.83 -5.71 -10.91
N TYR A 20 -6.75 -5.91 -9.97
CA TYR A 20 -8.18 -5.91 -10.24
C TYR A 20 -8.61 -4.61 -10.94
N THR A 21 -8.17 -3.46 -10.43
CA THR A 21 -8.50 -2.15 -11.01
C THR A 21 -7.94 -2.01 -12.44
N MET A 22 -6.70 -2.45 -12.67
CA MET A 22 -6.06 -2.44 -13.99
C MET A 22 -6.84 -3.30 -15.00
N PHE A 23 -7.20 -4.54 -14.63
CA PHE A 23 -7.84 -5.48 -15.54
C PHE A 23 -9.33 -5.18 -15.78
N THR A 24 -10.07 -4.76 -14.76
CA THR A 24 -11.53 -4.57 -14.87
C THR A 24 -11.91 -3.19 -15.36
N THR A 25 -11.27 -2.14 -14.85
CA THR A 25 -11.67 -0.77 -15.18
C THR A 25 -10.90 -0.21 -16.36
N LYS A 26 -9.68 -0.72 -16.64
CA LYS A 26 -8.73 -0.17 -17.63
C LYS A 26 -8.47 1.34 -17.52
N LYS A 27 -8.91 1.98 -16.43
CA LYS A 27 -8.74 3.42 -16.15
C LYS A 27 -7.42 3.74 -15.48
N MET A 28 -6.63 2.71 -15.17
CA MET A 28 -5.39 2.86 -14.44
C MET A 28 -4.21 2.94 -15.43
N PRO A 29 -3.44 4.03 -15.44
CA PRO A 29 -2.26 4.11 -16.29
C PRO A 29 -1.18 3.14 -15.80
N ILE A 30 -0.41 2.56 -16.74
CA ILE A 30 0.60 1.52 -16.45
C ILE A 30 1.64 1.98 -15.42
N TRP A 31 2.12 3.23 -15.51
CA TRP A 31 3.09 3.75 -14.54
C TRP A 31 2.53 3.74 -13.11
N LEU A 32 1.24 4.01 -12.94
CA LEU A 32 0.58 3.98 -11.64
C LEU A 32 0.45 2.54 -11.13
N TYR A 33 0.17 1.58 -12.03
CA TYR A 33 0.16 0.16 -11.68
C TYR A 33 1.53 -0.30 -11.20
N ILE A 34 2.60 0.06 -11.91
CA ILE A 34 3.98 -0.23 -11.49
C ILE A 34 4.28 0.33 -10.10
N LEU A 35 3.86 1.57 -9.80
CA LEU A 35 4.03 2.15 -8.47
C LEU A 35 3.26 1.40 -7.37
N ASN A 36 2.07 0.86 -7.67
CA ASN A 36 1.33 0.04 -6.71
C ASN A 36 2.06 -1.27 -6.42
N ILE A 37 2.58 -1.94 -7.45
CA ILE A 37 3.37 -3.16 -7.31
C ILE A 37 4.66 -2.87 -6.55
N LEU A 38 5.35 -1.77 -6.86
CA LEU A 38 6.55 -1.36 -6.16
C LEU A 38 6.29 -1.13 -4.67
N ALA A 39 5.18 -0.48 -4.30
CA ALA A 39 4.79 -0.30 -2.90
C ALA A 39 4.60 -1.66 -2.19
N ALA A 40 3.91 -2.61 -2.83
CA ALA A 40 3.74 -3.96 -2.29
C ALA A 40 5.08 -4.68 -2.10
N VAL A 41 5.99 -4.60 -3.09
CA VAL A 41 7.33 -5.20 -3.01
C VAL A 41 8.12 -4.59 -1.84
N LEU A 42 8.14 -3.27 -1.69
CA LEU A 42 8.83 -2.60 -0.58
C LEU A 42 8.27 -3.03 0.79
N ILE A 43 6.95 -3.18 0.92
CA ILE A 43 6.32 -3.70 2.15
C ILE A 43 6.76 -5.14 2.43
N VAL A 44 6.89 -5.99 1.41
CA VAL A 44 7.40 -7.37 1.59
C VAL A 44 8.86 -7.34 2.02
N LEU A 45 9.71 -6.48 1.45
CA LEU A 45 11.13 -6.32 1.80
C LEU A 45 11.38 -5.86 3.25
N ASN A 46 10.34 -5.56 4.02
CA ASN A 46 10.39 -5.36 5.46
C ASN A 46 11.17 -6.43 6.22
N PHE A 47 11.20 -7.69 5.76
CA PHE A 47 12.01 -8.72 6.42
C PHE A 47 13.51 -8.40 6.47
N MET A 48 14.00 -7.54 5.56
CA MET A 48 15.39 -7.10 5.53
C MET A 48 15.64 -5.91 6.47
N SER A 49 14.71 -4.94 6.52
CA SER A 49 14.83 -3.74 7.34
C SER A 49 13.48 -3.01 7.45
N ILE A 50 13.21 -2.42 8.61
CA ILE A 50 12.02 -1.62 8.87
C ILE A 50 11.92 -0.39 7.95
N ILE A 51 13.06 0.11 7.44
CA ILE A 51 13.10 1.25 6.52
C ILE A 51 12.29 0.93 5.24
N TRP A 52 12.38 -0.30 4.74
CA TRP A 52 11.63 -0.74 3.56
C TRP A 52 10.11 -0.73 3.80
N LEU A 53 9.67 -1.09 5.00
CA LEU A 53 8.27 -1.01 5.39
C LEU A 53 7.77 0.45 5.37
N ILE A 54 8.54 1.37 5.97
CA ILE A 54 8.19 2.79 6.04
C ILE A 54 8.10 3.38 4.61
N LEU A 55 9.09 3.11 3.78
CA LEU A 55 9.09 3.54 2.38
C LEU A 55 7.93 2.94 1.58
N GLY A 56 7.66 1.64 1.75
CA GLY A 56 6.57 0.94 1.08
C GLY A 56 5.19 1.46 1.47
N LEU A 57 4.95 1.68 2.76
CA LEU A 57 3.69 2.26 3.26
C LEU A 57 3.54 3.73 2.86
N GLY A 58 4.61 4.52 2.91
CA GLY A 58 4.63 5.90 2.41
C GLY A 58 4.27 5.97 0.92
N LEU A 59 4.86 5.09 0.11
CA LEU A 59 4.53 4.98 -1.30
C LEU A 59 3.08 4.53 -1.50
N ALA A 60 2.59 3.56 -0.73
CA ALA A 60 1.20 3.10 -0.81
C ALA A 60 0.18 4.20 -0.47
N LEU A 61 0.51 5.08 0.48
CA LEU A 61 -0.31 6.26 0.79
C LEU A 61 -0.32 7.25 -0.38
N TYR A 62 0.85 7.61 -0.90
CA TYR A 62 0.98 8.52 -2.03
C TYR A 62 0.25 8.01 -3.28
N VAL A 63 0.49 6.76 -3.64
CA VAL A 63 -0.15 6.08 -4.75
C VAL A 63 -1.66 5.92 -4.51
N GLY A 64 -2.10 5.74 -3.27
CA GLY A 64 -3.51 5.73 -2.90
C GLY A 64 -4.25 7.03 -3.22
N VAL A 65 -3.59 8.18 -3.02
CA VAL A 65 -4.12 9.50 -3.39
C VAL A 65 -4.21 9.62 -4.92
N LEU A 66 -3.14 9.21 -5.62
CA LEU A 66 -3.12 9.23 -7.09
C LEU A 66 -4.17 8.31 -7.71
N ASN A 67 -4.33 7.09 -7.19
CA ASN A 67 -5.39 6.17 -7.58
C ASN A 67 -6.76 6.85 -7.45
N GLY A 68 -7.08 7.44 -6.29
CA GLY A 68 -8.36 8.12 -6.08
C GLY A 68 -8.58 9.28 -7.07
N LYS A 69 -7.58 10.13 -7.27
CA LYS A 69 -7.67 11.25 -8.23
C LYS A 69 -7.86 10.78 -9.67
N ILE A 70 -7.11 9.77 -10.10
CA ILE A 70 -7.07 9.34 -11.51
C ILE A 70 -8.26 8.45 -11.85
N THR A 71 -8.61 7.48 -11.01
CA THR A 71 -9.67 6.50 -11.34
C THR A 71 -11.07 6.98 -10.96
N LEU A 72 -11.20 7.74 -9.87
CA LEU A 72 -12.49 8.22 -9.34
C LEU A 72 -12.70 9.73 -9.47
N GLY A 73 -11.68 10.50 -9.90
CA GLY A 73 -11.75 11.96 -9.99
C GLY A 73 -11.73 12.69 -8.65
N LYS A 74 -11.69 11.96 -7.52
CA LYS A 74 -11.74 12.52 -6.17
C LYS A 74 -11.04 11.61 -5.17
N VAL A 75 -10.49 12.23 -4.12
CA VAL A 75 -9.92 11.52 -2.97
C VAL A 75 -10.89 11.67 -1.81
N HIS A 76 -11.47 10.57 -1.36
CA HIS A 76 -12.30 10.60 -0.16
C HIS A 76 -11.39 10.69 1.08
N PRO A 77 -11.45 11.77 1.86
CA PRO A 77 -10.54 11.98 3.00
C PRO A 77 -10.70 10.91 4.07
N SER A 78 -11.90 10.37 4.27
CA SER A 78 -12.16 9.25 5.18
C SER A 78 -11.35 8.00 4.80
N HIS A 79 -11.31 7.61 3.53
CA HIS A 79 -10.52 6.47 3.06
C HIS A 79 -9.01 6.71 3.20
N PHE A 80 -8.57 7.95 3.01
CA PHE A 80 -7.16 8.30 3.19
C PHE A 80 -6.74 8.24 4.67
N LEU A 81 -7.56 8.77 5.58
CA LEU A 81 -7.34 8.68 7.03
C LEU A 81 -7.29 7.24 7.51
N VAL A 82 -8.21 6.39 7.05
CA VAL A 82 -8.19 4.95 7.36
C VAL A 82 -6.88 4.30 6.91
N LYS A 83 -6.39 4.62 5.70
CA LYS A 83 -5.10 4.10 5.22
C LYS A 83 -3.92 4.58 6.07
N ILE A 84 -3.92 5.83 6.53
CA ILE A 84 -2.89 6.34 7.43
C ILE A 84 -2.91 5.55 8.74
N VAL A 85 -4.08 5.44 9.37
CA VAL A 85 -4.24 4.73 10.66
C VAL A 85 -3.79 3.27 10.53
N ILE A 86 -4.23 2.56 9.49
CA ILE A 86 -3.81 1.17 9.24
C ILE A 86 -2.30 1.09 9.01
N SER A 87 -1.72 1.99 8.22
CA SER A 87 -0.28 2.01 7.95
C SER A 87 0.51 2.23 9.24
N THR A 88 0.10 3.18 10.09
CA THR A 88 0.72 3.42 11.40
C THR A 88 0.62 2.20 12.30
N ILE A 89 -0.54 1.54 12.37
CA ILE A 89 -0.70 0.31 13.15
C ILE A 89 0.25 -0.78 12.67
N ILE A 90 0.37 -0.98 11.35
CA ILE A 90 1.29 -1.97 10.77
C ILE A 90 2.74 -1.66 11.15
N VAL A 91 3.17 -0.40 11.03
CA VAL A 91 4.53 0.01 11.45
C VAL A 91 4.76 -0.32 12.92
N LEU A 92 3.84 0.05 13.81
CA LEU A 92 3.99 -0.20 15.26
C LEU A 92 4.04 -1.70 15.58
N MET A 93 3.20 -2.51 14.94
CA MET A 93 3.18 -3.97 15.14
C MET A 93 4.44 -4.66 14.64
N VAL A 94 5.05 -4.16 13.56
CA VAL A 94 6.31 -4.69 13.05
C VAL A 94 7.50 -4.16 13.87
N TYR A 95 7.52 -2.88 14.23
CA TYR A 95 8.62 -2.28 14.98
C TYR A 95 8.81 -2.92 16.35
N ARG A 96 7.71 -3.23 17.05
CA ARG A 96 7.75 -3.93 18.36
C ARG A 96 8.40 -5.33 18.32
N LYS A 97 8.73 -5.84 17.13
CA LYS A 97 9.42 -7.11 16.92
C LYS A 97 10.96 -6.99 17.05
N ILE A 98 11.51 -5.78 16.92
CA ILE A 98 12.93 -5.46 17.12
C ILE A 98 13.15 -5.17 18.60
#